data_AF-A0A0P9CXM1-F1
#
_entry.id   AF-A0A0P9CXM1-F1
#
_cell.length_a   1.000
_cell.length_b   1.000
_cell.length_c   1.000
_cell.angle_alpha   90.00
_cell.angle_beta   90.00
_cell.angle_gamma   90.00
#
_symmetry.space_group_name_H-M   'P 1'
#
loop_
_entity.id
_entity.type
_entity.pdbx_description
1 polymer ?
#
loop_
_entity_poly.entity_id
_entity_poly.type
_entity_poly.pdbx_seq_one_letter_code
_entity_poly.pdbx_strand_id
1 'polypeptide(L)'
;SRPRQAIEHVRGWVRGEATMTQSRAAGGHAMGAARVLSGAARNAAFAAGQAGVVAHVAAHELGAAAYAIRAARDAAPRGEGESAGRLECRWQREQLPDAIRELVLDDQRLRNAICWSVFEC
;
A
#
# COMPACT_ATOMS: atom_id res chain seq x y z
N SER A 1 -13.06 3.30 -10.60
CA SER A 1 -12.81 2.00 -11.27
C SER A 1 -11.36 1.53 -11.13
N ARG A 2 -10.35 2.36 -11.45
CA ARG A 2 -8.93 1.91 -11.56
C ARG A 2 -8.25 1.40 -10.27
N PRO A 3 -8.34 2.06 -9.10
CA PRO A 3 -7.73 1.52 -7.87
C PRO A 3 -8.34 0.18 -7.43
N ARG A 4 -9.68 0.05 -7.56
CA ARG A 4 -10.38 -1.20 -7.24
C ARG A 4 -9.90 -2.36 -8.14
N GLN A 5 -9.76 -2.11 -9.44
CA GLN A 5 -9.24 -3.11 -10.38
C GLN A 5 -7.82 -3.57 -10.03
N ALA A 6 -6.94 -2.68 -9.57
CA ALA A 6 -5.60 -3.07 -9.13
C ALA A 6 -5.65 -4.06 -7.94
N ILE A 7 -6.52 -3.81 -6.96
CA ILE A 7 -6.73 -4.71 -5.82
C ILE A 7 -7.36 -6.04 -6.25
N GLU A 8 -8.34 -6.01 -7.14
CA GLU A 8 -8.98 -7.21 -7.68
C GLU A 8 -7.97 -8.09 -8.43
N HIS A 9 -7.13 -7.51 -9.29
CA HIS A 9 -6.16 -8.27 -10.06
C HIS A 9 -5.01 -8.83 -9.21
N VAL A 10 -4.48 -8.12 -8.22
CA VAL A 10 -3.45 -8.70 -7.34
C VAL A 10 -4.01 -9.84 -6.51
N ARG A 11 -5.25 -9.71 -6.01
CA ARG A 11 -5.93 -10.80 -5.30
C ARG A 11 -6.21 -11.99 -6.22
N GLY A 12 -6.60 -11.73 -7.47
CA GLY A 12 -6.75 -12.77 -8.50
C GLY A 12 -5.43 -13.48 -8.80
N TRP A 13 -4.31 -12.74 -8.86
CA TRP A 13 -2.98 -13.33 -9.05
C TRP A 13 -2.59 -14.25 -7.90
N VAL A 14 -2.83 -13.84 -6.64
CA VAL A 14 -2.61 -14.70 -5.46
C VAL A 14 -3.42 -16.01 -5.54
N ARG A 15 -4.61 -15.99 -6.14
CA ARG A 15 -5.46 -17.17 -6.35
C ARG A 15 -5.15 -17.95 -7.63
N GLY A 16 -4.21 -17.50 -8.46
CA GLY A 16 -3.92 -18.11 -9.77
C GLY A 16 -4.93 -17.78 -10.88
N GLU A 17 -5.84 -16.84 -10.66
CA GLU A 17 -6.90 -16.43 -11.60
C GLU A 17 -6.47 -15.31 -12.57
N ALA A 18 -5.37 -14.62 -12.25
CA ALA A 18 -4.81 -13.56 -13.08
C ALA A 18 -3.31 -13.74 -13.26
N THR A 19 -2.79 -13.33 -14.42
CA THR A 19 -1.36 -13.32 -14.70
C THR A 19 -0.66 -12.17 -13.97
N MET A 20 0.64 -12.32 -13.73
CA MET A 20 1.48 -11.24 -13.23
C MET A 20 1.34 -9.97 -14.07
N THR A 21 1.34 -10.11 -15.41
CA THR A 21 1.22 -8.99 -16.35
C THR A 21 -0.12 -8.25 -16.19
N GLN A 22 -1.23 -8.97 -16.00
CA GLN A 22 -2.53 -8.34 -15.75
C GLN A 22 -2.54 -7.54 -14.43
N SER A 23 -1.98 -8.11 -13.37
CA SER A 23 -1.83 -7.40 -12.08
C SER A 23 -0.96 -6.15 -12.21
N ARG A 24 0.21 -6.27 -12.85
CA ARG A 24 1.14 -5.17 -13.09
C ARG A 24 0.49 -4.05 -13.91
N ALA A 25 -0.24 -4.39 -14.97
CA ALA A 25 -0.92 -3.41 -15.82
C ALA A 25 -2.02 -2.66 -15.06
N ALA A 26 -2.83 -3.37 -14.27
CA ALA A 26 -3.85 -2.76 -13.42
C ALA A 26 -3.24 -1.82 -12.37
N GLY A 27 -2.14 -2.25 -11.74
CA GLY A 27 -1.37 -1.40 -10.82
C GLY A 27 -0.85 -0.12 -11.49
N GLY A 28 -0.26 -0.25 -12.69
CA GLY A 28 0.17 0.88 -13.51
C GLY A 28 -0.95 1.86 -13.85
N HIS A 29 -2.13 1.37 -14.22
CA HIS A 29 -3.30 2.22 -14.49
C HIS A 29 -3.79 2.97 -13.23
N ALA A 30 -3.76 2.33 -12.06
CA ALA A 30 -4.10 3.00 -10.80
C ALA A 30 -3.09 4.10 -10.46
N MET A 31 -1.79 3.84 -10.59
CA MET A 31 -0.73 4.85 -10.38
C MET A 31 -0.81 6.00 -11.39
N GLY A 32 -1.11 5.71 -12.66
CA GLY A 32 -1.33 6.73 -13.68
C GLY A 32 -2.49 7.65 -13.32
N ALA A 33 -3.61 7.08 -12.85
CA ALA A 33 -4.77 7.84 -12.39
C ALA A 33 -4.50 8.66 -11.12
N ALA A 34 -3.57 8.23 -10.26
CA ALA A 34 -3.19 8.94 -9.05
C ALA A 34 -2.48 10.28 -9.36
N ARG A 35 -1.83 10.42 -10.53
CA ARG A 35 -0.95 11.58 -10.84
C ARG A 35 -1.67 12.92 -10.83
N VAL A 36 -2.95 12.96 -11.19
CA VAL A 36 -3.77 14.19 -11.26
C VAL A 36 -4.55 14.46 -9.97
N LEU A 37 -4.46 13.58 -8.97
CA LEU A 37 -5.14 13.70 -7.70
C LEU A 37 -4.24 14.38 -6.65
N SER A 38 -4.82 14.76 -5.52
CA SER A 38 -4.12 15.25 -4.34
C SER A 38 -4.67 14.61 -3.05
N GLY A 39 -3.94 14.78 -1.95
CA GLY A 39 -4.32 14.31 -0.61
C GLY A 39 -4.62 12.81 -0.52
N ALA A 40 -5.61 12.47 0.30
CA ALA A 40 -6.00 11.09 0.59
C ALA A 40 -6.33 10.28 -0.67
N ALA A 41 -7.05 10.88 -1.63
CA ALA A 41 -7.43 10.19 -2.87
C ALA A 41 -6.21 9.78 -3.71
N ARG A 42 -5.19 10.65 -3.79
CA ARG A 42 -3.92 10.34 -4.47
C ARG A 42 -3.21 9.18 -3.78
N ASN A 43 -3.07 9.25 -2.46
CA ASN A 43 -2.33 8.25 -1.70
C ASN A 43 -3.04 6.89 -1.72
N ALA A 44 -4.37 6.86 -1.61
CA ALA A 44 -5.16 5.63 -1.73
C ALA A 44 -5.01 4.99 -3.12
N ALA A 45 -5.00 5.80 -4.19
CA ALA A 45 -4.78 5.31 -5.54
C ALA A 45 -3.35 4.77 -5.74
N PHE A 46 -2.33 5.43 -5.17
CA PHE A 46 -0.98 4.90 -5.15
C PHE A 46 -0.84 3.61 -4.33
N ALA A 47 -1.50 3.51 -3.17
CA ALA A 47 -1.49 2.30 -2.35
C ALA A 47 -2.02 1.10 -3.14
N ALA A 48 -3.17 1.26 -3.80
CA ALA A 48 -3.74 0.23 -4.66
C ALA A 48 -2.84 -0.09 -5.88
N GLY A 49 -2.22 0.93 -6.47
CA GLY A 49 -1.29 0.77 -7.58
C GLY A 49 -0.03 -0.03 -7.20
N GLN A 50 0.55 0.29 -6.05
CA GLN A 50 1.70 -0.44 -5.48
C GLN A 50 1.35 -1.89 -5.20
N ALA A 51 0.18 -2.15 -4.59
CA ALA A 51 -0.30 -3.52 -4.37
C ALA A 51 -0.39 -4.31 -5.70
N GLY A 52 -0.92 -3.69 -6.76
CA GLY A 52 -1.02 -4.30 -8.09
C GLY A 52 0.32 -4.74 -8.69
N VAL A 53 1.40 -4.00 -8.45
CA VAL A 53 2.71 -4.28 -9.06
C VAL A 53 3.59 -5.23 -8.26
N VAL A 54 3.22 -5.58 -7.01
CA VAL A 54 3.97 -6.57 -6.19
C VAL A 54 4.12 -7.91 -6.90
N ALA A 55 3.11 -8.33 -7.68
CA ALA A 55 3.16 -9.57 -8.47
C ALA A 55 4.37 -9.65 -9.41
N HIS A 56 4.92 -8.51 -9.83
CA HIS A 56 6.08 -8.43 -10.72
C HIS A 56 7.41 -8.53 -9.97
N VAL A 57 7.53 -7.83 -8.83
CA VAL A 57 8.74 -7.77 -8.01
C VAL A 57 8.35 -7.62 -6.55
N ALA A 58 8.76 -8.57 -5.71
CA ALA A 58 8.43 -8.62 -4.29
C ALA A 58 8.92 -7.40 -3.50
N ALA A 59 10.02 -6.76 -3.92
CA ALA A 59 10.60 -5.57 -3.28
C ALA A 59 9.70 -4.30 -3.32
N HIS A 60 8.50 -4.39 -3.89
CA HIS A 60 7.45 -3.36 -3.81
C HIS A 60 6.46 -3.58 -2.64
N GLU A 61 6.65 -4.61 -1.82
CA GLU A 61 5.77 -5.04 -0.73
C GLU A 61 5.42 -3.90 0.25
N LEU A 62 6.36 -3.03 0.61
CA LEU A 62 6.10 -1.95 1.57
C LEU A 62 5.34 -0.76 0.98
N GLY A 63 5.37 -0.58 -0.35
CA GLY A 63 4.82 0.60 -1.01
C GLY A 63 3.31 0.74 -0.77
N ALA A 64 2.58 -0.36 -0.84
CA ALA A 64 1.13 -0.37 -0.59
C ALA A 64 0.80 0.08 0.84
N ALA A 65 1.49 -0.50 1.82
CA ALA A 65 1.33 -0.20 3.25
C ALA A 65 1.66 1.26 3.57
N ALA A 66 2.81 1.76 3.08
CA ALA A 66 3.25 3.13 3.33
C ALA A 66 2.29 4.18 2.76
N TYR A 67 1.82 3.99 1.52
CA TYR A 67 0.86 4.91 0.92
C TYR A 67 -0.53 4.83 1.58
N ALA A 68 -0.96 3.65 2.06
CA ALA A 68 -2.19 3.52 2.81
C ALA A 68 -2.15 4.32 4.12
N ILE A 69 -1.02 4.27 4.85
CA ILE A 69 -0.81 5.10 6.05
C ILE A 69 -0.87 6.59 5.68
N ARG A 70 -0.21 7.02 4.60
CA ARG A 70 -0.31 8.42 4.13
C ARG A 70 -1.73 8.80 3.70
N ALA A 71 -2.52 7.87 3.17
CA ALA A 71 -3.92 8.12 2.85
C ALA A 71 -4.76 8.34 4.12
N ALA A 72 -4.52 7.53 5.17
CA ALA A 72 -5.15 7.72 6.47
C ALA A 72 -4.77 9.07 7.12
N ARG A 73 -3.49 9.46 7.06
CA ARG A 73 -3.02 10.76 7.56
C ARG A 73 -3.72 11.93 6.85
N ASP A 74 -3.81 11.87 5.52
CA ASP A 74 -4.42 12.94 4.71
C ASP A 74 -5.96 12.97 4.80
N ALA A 75 -6.60 11.86 5.19
CA ALA A 75 -8.06 11.78 5.36
C ALA A 75 -8.52 12.22 6.75
N ALA A 76 -7.61 12.28 7.73
CA ALA A 76 -7.93 12.62 9.10
C ALA A 76 -8.31 14.10 9.28
N PRO A 77 -9.10 14.42 10.32
CA PRO A 77 -9.32 15.81 10.73
C PRO A 77 -8.01 16.56 10.97
N ARG A 78 -8.07 17.89 10.84
CA ARG A 78 -6.89 18.76 11.02
C ARG A 78 -6.30 18.55 12.42
N GLY A 79 -5.01 18.19 12.46
CA GLY A 79 -4.27 17.93 13.70
C GLY A 79 -4.25 16.46 14.14
N GLU A 80 -5.05 15.60 13.50
CA GLU A 80 -5.16 14.18 13.87
C GLU A 80 -4.38 13.22 12.95
N GLY A 81 -3.79 13.74 11.88
CA GLY A 81 -3.11 12.94 10.85
C GLY A 81 -2.09 11.94 11.43
N GLU A 82 -1.18 12.39 12.29
CA GLU A 82 -0.19 11.50 12.91
C GLU A 82 -0.81 10.38 13.75
N SER A 83 -1.89 10.67 14.47
CA SER A 83 -2.61 9.67 15.26
C SER A 83 -3.28 8.62 14.34
N ALA A 84 -3.97 9.08 13.30
CA ALA A 84 -4.59 8.22 12.30
C ALA A 84 -3.56 7.33 11.58
N GLY A 85 -2.39 7.90 11.25
CA GLY A 85 -1.30 7.14 10.64
C GLY A 85 -0.76 6.05 11.55
N ARG A 86 -0.57 6.33 12.85
CA ARG A 86 -0.15 5.31 13.83
C ARG A 86 -1.19 4.22 14.04
N LEU A 87 -2.48 4.57 14.03
CA LEU A 87 -3.58 3.60 14.12
C LEU A 87 -3.60 2.67 12.90
N GLU A 88 -3.50 3.22 11.69
CA GLU A 88 -3.41 2.45 10.45
C GLU A 88 -2.17 1.53 10.46
N CYS A 89 -1.01 2.04 10.88
CA CYS A 89 0.23 1.28 11.03
C CYS A 89 0.07 0.07 11.97
N ARG A 90 -0.52 0.27 13.16
CA ARG A 90 -0.80 -0.84 14.10
C ARG A 90 -1.79 -1.84 13.52
N TRP A 91 -2.88 -1.37 12.93
CA TRP A 91 -3.88 -2.24 12.32
C TRP A 91 -3.27 -3.10 11.21
N GLN A 92 -2.45 -2.52 10.32
CA GLN A 92 -1.74 -3.27 9.28
C GLN A 92 -0.84 -4.36 9.88
N ARG A 93 -0.10 -4.05 10.96
CA ARG A 93 0.73 -5.03 11.66
C ARG A 93 -0.09 -6.14 12.28
N GLU A 94 -1.26 -5.86 12.82
CA GLU A 94 -2.19 -6.86 13.37
C GLU A 94 -2.68 -7.84 12.30
N GLN A 95 -2.84 -7.39 11.04
CA GLN A 95 -3.25 -8.23 9.91
C GLN A 95 -2.14 -9.14 9.36
N LEU A 96 -0.87 -8.99 9.81
CA LEU A 96 0.23 -9.81 9.30
C LEU A 96 0.09 -11.27 9.75
N PRO A 97 0.18 -12.24 8.82
CA PRO A 97 0.33 -13.65 9.18
C PRO A 97 1.62 -13.89 9.96
N ASP A 98 1.56 -14.72 11.00
CA ASP A 98 2.70 -14.97 11.90
C ASP A 98 3.94 -15.46 11.16
N ALA A 99 3.76 -16.28 10.11
CA ALA A 99 4.85 -16.84 9.32
C ALA A 99 5.74 -15.79 8.62
N ILE A 100 5.24 -14.58 8.38
CA ILE A 100 5.98 -13.51 7.70
C ILE A 100 6.11 -12.25 8.55
N ARG A 101 5.55 -12.23 9.77
CA ARG A 101 5.45 -11.03 10.61
C ARG A 101 6.82 -10.40 10.86
N GLU A 102 7.77 -11.17 11.39
CA GLU A 102 9.11 -10.68 11.72
C GLU A 102 9.86 -10.16 10.48
N LEU A 103 9.72 -10.85 9.34
CA LEU A 103 10.33 -10.42 8.08
C LEU A 103 9.80 -9.04 7.65
N VAL A 104 8.48 -8.84 7.71
CA VAL A 104 7.87 -7.56 7.34
C VAL A 104 8.23 -6.46 8.33
N LEU A 105 8.30 -6.76 9.63
CA LEU A 105 8.65 -5.76 10.65
C LEU A 105 10.12 -5.32 10.56
N ASP A 106 11.05 -6.25 10.36
CA ASP A 106 12.46 -5.93 10.15
C ASP A 106 12.63 -5.07 8.89
N ASP A 107 11.88 -5.42 7.85
CA ASP A 107 11.93 -4.71 6.60
C ASP A 107 11.34 -3.29 6.67
N GLN A 108 10.20 -3.13 7.37
CA GLN A 108 9.65 -1.83 7.71
C GLN A 108 10.68 -0.97 8.46
N ARG A 109 11.43 -1.56 9.40
CA ARG A 109 12.49 -0.86 10.16
C ARG A 109 13.65 -0.43 9.26
N LEU A 110 14.16 -1.33 8.42
CA LEU A 110 15.30 -1.07 7.52
C LEU A 110 14.99 -0.02 6.46
N ARG A 111 13.77 -0.04 5.90
CA ARG A 111 13.36 0.83 4.79
C ARG A 111 12.50 2.02 5.22
N ASN A 112 12.28 2.24 6.51
CA ASN A 112 11.35 3.28 6.97
C ASN A 112 11.70 4.68 6.43
N ALA A 113 12.99 5.01 6.35
CA ALA A 113 13.47 6.31 5.88
C ALA A 113 13.01 6.60 4.43
N ILE A 114 13.02 5.60 3.54
CA ILE A 114 12.54 5.75 2.16
C ILE A 114 11.00 5.69 2.06
N CYS A 115 10.33 5.26 3.13
CA CYS A 115 8.88 5.26 3.31
C CYS A 115 8.39 6.41 4.20
N TRP A 116 9.14 7.52 4.28
CA TRP A 116 8.74 8.73 5.02
C TRP A 116 8.52 8.52 6.54
N SER A 117 9.21 7.55 7.13
CA SER A 117 9.10 7.20 8.55
C SER A 117 7.68 6.80 9.00
N VAL A 118 6.81 6.40 8.07
CA VAL A 118 5.39 6.13 8.39
C VAL A 118 5.17 4.87 9.22
N PHE A 119 6.16 3.98 9.33
CA PHE A 119 6.08 2.76 10.12
C PHE A 119 6.45 2.93 11.61
N GLU A 120 6.62 4.17 12.08
CA GLU A 120 6.71 4.51 13.50
C GLU A 120 5.29 4.50 14.11
N CYS A 121 4.78 3.30 14.39
CA CYS A 121 3.62 3.13 15.28
C CYS A 121 4.04 3.18 16.75
#